data_AF-A0A3P7MTJ5-F1
#
_entry.id   AF-A0A3P7MTJ5-F1
#
_cell.length_a   1.000
_cell.length_b   1.000
_cell.length_c   1.000
_cell.angle_alpha   90.00
_cell.angle_beta   90.00
_cell.angle_gamma   90.00
#
_symmetry.space_group_name_H-M   'P 1'
#
loop_
_entity.id
_entity.type
_entity.pdbx_description
1 polymer ?
#
loop_
_entity_poly.entity_id
_entity_poly.type
_entity_poly.pdbx_seq_one_letter_code
_entity_poly.pdbx_strand_id
1 'polypeptide(L)'
;MIRVGRSECVVVIRVDKDKGYIDLSKRRVYSKDLILCEERFAKAKAINSILRHVAEQLGYDKDEQLEDLYMRTAWHFDRKEKKKAAAYDVFKRAIADPHVLDECDISPEIREALLEDIRKKLTPQAVKIRADIEVACFSYDGIDAIKEALIAGKNCSTDIMPIKFFSDPHVLDECDISPEIREALLEDIRKKLTPQAVKIRADIEVACFSYDGIDAIKEALIAGKNCSTDIMPIKINLIAAPHFVVTTQTLDREHGLTAVNDALNVVKETIEKYGGKFSIKEEARVVTDVDDNDIKKKL
;
A
#
# COMPACT_ATOMS: atom_id res chain seq x y z
N MET A 1 12.56 -32.79 -9.69
CA MET A 1 11.45 -33.59 -9.12
C MET A 1 10.15 -32.86 -9.44
N ILE A 2 9.18 -33.54 -10.05
CA ILE A 2 7.86 -32.94 -10.36
C ILE A 2 6.99 -33.09 -9.11
N ARG A 3 6.34 -32.01 -8.68
CA ARG A 3 5.39 -32.05 -7.55
C ARG A 3 4.00 -32.36 -8.07
N VAL A 4 3.34 -33.35 -7.47
CA VAL A 4 1.94 -33.70 -7.79
C VAL A 4 1.05 -32.50 -7.46
N GLY A 5 0.12 -32.17 -8.36
CA GLY A 5 -0.81 -31.04 -8.21
C GLY A 5 -0.32 -29.70 -8.76
N ARG A 6 0.91 -29.62 -9.30
CA ARG A 6 1.42 -28.41 -9.97
C ARG A 6 1.58 -28.64 -11.47
N SER A 7 0.99 -27.76 -12.27
CA SER A 7 1.18 -27.76 -13.72
C SER A 7 2.58 -27.27 -14.08
N GLU A 8 3.26 -27.99 -14.98
CA GLU A 8 4.58 -27.62 -15.48
C GLU A 8 4.61 -27.68 -17.01
N CYS A 9 5.32 -26.72 -17.63
CA CYS A 9 5.54 -26.72 -19.07
C CYS A 9 6.56 -27.80 -19.47
N VAL A 10 6.20 -28.61 -20.47
CA VAL A 10 7.05 -29.70 -21.01
C VAL A 10 6.94 -29.73 -22.53
N VAL A 11 8.00 -30.20 -23.20
CA VAL A 11 8.03 -30.37 -24.66
C VAL A 11 7.70 -31.81 -25.01
N VAL A 12 6.84 -32.02 -26.01
CA VAL A 12 6.58 -33.33 -26.61
C VAL A 12 7.74 -33.72 -27.51
N ILE A 13 8.38 -34.87 -27.25
CA ILE A 13 9.47 -35.40 -28.08
C ILE A 13 8.93 -36.31 -29.17
N ARG A 14 8.11 -37.29 -28.79
CA ARG A 14 7.62 -38.34 -29.69
C ARG A 14 6.16 -38.62 -29.39
N VAL A 15 5.41 -38.89 -30.45
CA VAL A 15 4.01 -39.31 -30.38
C VAL A 15 3.91 -40.63 -31.13
N ASP A 16 3.51 -41.69 -30.43
CA ASP A 16 3.14 -42.97 -31.01
C ASP A 16 1.62 -42.95 -31.24
N LYS A 17 1.20 -42.91 -32.51
CA LYS A 17 -0.21 -42.79 -32.88
C LYS A 17 -0.98 -44.10 -32.71
N ASP A 18 -0.29 -45.24 -32.83
CA ASP A 18 -0.92 -46.56 -32.79
C ASP A 18 -1.21 -46.99 -31.35
N LYS A 19 -0.32 -46.61 -30.42
CA LYS A 19 -0.45 -46.91 -28.99
C LYS A 19 -0.93 -45.74 -28.14
N GLY A 20 -0.99 -44.53 -28.70
CA GLY A 20 -1.39 -43.32 -27.98
C GLY A 20 -0.37 -42.81 -26.96
N TYR A 21 0.88 -43.30 -27.01
CA TYR A 21 1.93 -42.85 -26.09
C TYR A 21 2.53 -41.51 -26.52
N ILE A 22 2.74 -40.62 -25.54
CA ILE A 22 3.35 -39.31 -25.74
C ILE A 22 4.56 -39.18 -24.82
N ASP A 23 5.75 -39.09 -25.41
CA ASP A 23 6.99 -38.89 -24.68
C ASP A 23 7.22 -37.40 -24.42
N LEU A 24 7.43 -37.02 -23.15
CA LEU A 24 7.56 -35.64 -22.69
C LEU A 24 8.97 -35.36 -22.13
N SER A 25 9.48 -34.15 -22.34
CA SER A 25 10.74 -33.69 -21.76
C SER A 25 10.63 -32.33 -21.10
N LYS A 26 11.11 -32.24 -19.86
CA LYS A 26 11.28 -30.96 -19.15
C LYS A 26 12.65 -30.31 -19.41
N ARG A 27 13.70 -31.11 -19.70
CA ARG A 27 15.07 -30.60 -19.85
C ARG A 27 15.29 -29.77 -21.11
N ARG A 28 14.42 -29.91 -22.10
CA ARG A 28 14.51 -29.26 -23.41
C ARG A 28 13.61 -28.02 -23.54
N VAL A 29 13.09 -27.50 -22.42
CA VAL A 29 12.28 -26.29 -22.40
C VAL A 29 13.20 -25.08 -22.23
N TYR A 30 13.24 -24.20 -23.23
CA TYR A 30 13.94 -22.92 -23.13
C TYR A 30 13.07 -21.88 -22.42
N SER A 31 13.69 -20.90 -21.75
CA SER A 31 12.97 -19.86 -21.00
C SER A 31 11.99 -19.05 -21.86
N LYS A 32 12.31 -18.84 -23.14
CA LYS A 32 11.43 -18.16 -24.11
C LYS A 32 10.18 -18.98 -24.43
N ASP A 33 10.33 -20.30 -24.57
CA ASP A 33 9.22 -21.19 -24.90
C ASP A 33 8.27 -21.36 -23.71
N LEU A 34 8.79 -21.21 -22.49
CA LEU A 34 7.98 -21.29 -21.27
C LEU A 34 6.92 -20.18 -21.24
N ILE A 35 7.32 -18.94 -21.52
CA ILE A 35 6.41 -17.77 -21.56
C ILE A 35 5.35 -17.96 -22.66
N LEU A 36 5.76 -18.37 -23.86
CA LEU A 36 4.84 -18.62 -24.97
C LEU A 36 3.87 -19.77 -24.68
N CYS A 37 4.32 -20.81 -23.98
CA CYS A 37 3.49 -21.94 -23.57
C CYS A 37 2.46 -21.52 -22.52
N GLU A 38 2.87 -20.76 -21.51
CA GLU A 38 1.98 -20.22 -20.49
C GLU A 38 0.92 -19.29 -21.09
N GLU A 39 1.32 -18.39 -22.01
CA GLU A 39 0.38 -17.51 -22.71
C GLU A 39 -0.64 -18.30 -23.53
N ARG A 40 -0.18 -19.31 -24.29
CA ARG A 40 -1.06 -20.19 -25.08
C ARG A 40 -2.02 -20.96 -24.19
N PHE A 41 -1.52 -21.52 -23.08
CA PHE A 41 -2.35 -22.25 -22.13
C PHE A 41 -3.39 -21.35 -21.47
N ALA A 42 -3.01 -20.12 -21.08
CA ALA A 42 -3.93 -19.15 -20.51
C ALA A 42 -5.06 -18.77 -21.49
N LYS A 43 -4.71 -18.49 -22.75
CA LYS A 43 -5.68 -18.21 -23.83
C LYS A 43 -6.65 -19.38 -24.04
N ALA A 44 -6.13 -20.60 -24.19
CA ALA A 44 -6.95 -21.79 -24.37
C ALA A 44 -7.84 -22.11 -23.16
N LYS A 45 -7.31 -21.92 -21.94
CA LYS A 45 -8.07 -22.12 -20.69
C LYS A 45 -9.22 -21.13 -20.56
N ALA A 46 -9.04 -19.88 -20.97
CA ALA A 46 -10.09 -18.88 -20.98
C ALA A 46 -11.24 -19.29 -21.92
N ILE A 47 -10.91 -19.70 -23.16
CA ILE A 47 -11.90 -20.19 -24.13
C ILE A 47 -12.62 -21.43 -23.59
N ASN A 48 -11.86 -22.38 -23.02
CA ASN A 48 -12.44 -23.60 -22.46
C ASN A 48 -13.42 -23.29 -21.32
N SER A 49 -13.12 -22.28 -20.48
CA SER A 49 -14.04 -21.84 -19.44
C SER A 49 -15.30 -21.19 -20.00
N ILE A 50 -15.21 -20.48 -21.13
CA ILE A 50 -16.38 -19.88 -21.79
C ILE A 50 -17.26 -20.97 -22.38
N LEU A 51 -16.70 -21.84 -23.22
CA LEU A 51 -17.48 -22.90 -23.90
C LEU A 51 -18.11 -23.88 -22.90
N ARG A 52 -17.41 -24.20 -21.81
CA ARG A 52 -17.98 -25.01 -20.74
C ARG A 52 -19.16 -24.32 -20.05
N HIS A 53 -19.07 -23.02 -19.77
CA HIS A 53 -20.16 -22.29 -19.14
C HIS A 53 -21.37 -22.18 -20.09
N VAL A 54 -21.14 -21.93 -21.37
CA VAL A 54 -22.19 -21.97 -22.41
C VAL A 54 -22.85 -23.35 -22.46
N ALA A 55 -22.07 -24.43 -22.42
CA ALA A 55 -22.59 -25.80 -22.40
C ALA A 55 -23.41 -26.10 -21.13
N GLU A 56 -22.95 -25.62 -19.96
CA GLU A 56 -23.69 -25.74 -18.69
C GLU A 56 -25.01 -24.95 -18.73
N GLN A 57 -25.03 -23.75 -19.33
CA GLN A 57 -26.25 -22.96 -19.51
C GLN A 57 -27.27 -23.61 -20.45
N LEU A 58 -26.78 -24.33 -21.47
CA LEU A 58 -27.61 -25.04 -22.44
C LEU A 58 -28.03 -26.44 -21.96
N GLY A 59 -27.53 -26.89 -20.80
CA GLY A 59 -27.83 -28.21 -20.25
C GLY A 59 -27.23 -29.36 -21.03
N TYR A 60 -26.02 -29.19 -21.59
CA TYR A 60 -25.30 -30.29 -22.25
C TYR A 60 -24.71 -31.24 -21.20
N ASP A 61 -25.31 -32.41 -21.06
CA ASP A 61 -24.88 -33.45 -20.12
C ASP A 61 -23.90 -34.46 -20.73
N LYS A 62 -23.70 -34.43 -22.06
CA LYS A 62 -22.85 -35.38 -22.79
C LYS A 62 -21.58 -34.72 -23.33
N ASP A 63 -20.45 -35.39 -23.13
CA ASP A 63 -19.13 -34.98 -23.63
C ASP A 63 -19.11 -34.80 -25.16
N GLU A 64 -19.86 -35.61 -25.91
CA GLU A 64 -19.96 -35.54 -27.38
C GLU A 64 -20.55 -34.20 -27.86
N GLN A 65 -21.53 -33.66 -27.14
CA GLN A 65 -22.17 -32.38 -27.49
C GLN A 65 -21.23 -31.21 -27.25
N LEU A 66 -20.45 -31.29 -26.18
CA LEU A 66 -19.40 -30.32 -25.89
C LEU A 66 -18.31 -30.38 -26.98
N GLU A 67 -17.86 -31.58 -27.37
CA GLU A 67 -16.85 -31.73 -28.42
C GLU A 67 -17.31 -31.20 -29.78
N ASP A 68 -18.58 -31.43 -30.15
CA ASP A 68 -19.18 -30.83 -31.35
C ASP A 68 -19.18 -29.29 -31.30
N LEU A 69 -19.49 -28.72 -30.12
CA LEU A 69 -19.40 -27.28 -29.91
C LEU A 69 -17.96 -26.77 -30.10
N TYR A 70 -16.94 -27.47 -29.59
CA TYR A 70 -15.53 -27.14 -29.82
C TYR A 70 -15.14 -27.22 -31.29
N MET A 71 -15.60 -28.26 -32.00
CA MET A 71 -15.33 -28.45 -33.43
C MET A 71 -15.88 -27.29 -34.27
N ARG A 72 -17.10 -26.83 -33.97
CA ARG A 72 -17.78 -25.76 -34.70
C ARG A 72 -17.29 -24.35 -34.33
N THR A 73 -16.86 -24.14 -33.09
CA THR A 73 -16.38 -22.83 -32.59
C THR A 73 -14.86 -22.72 -32.62
N ALA A 74 -14.20 -23.11 -31.52
CA ALA A 74 -12.81 -22.81 -31.23
C ALA A 74 -11.84 -23.48 -32.23
N TRP A 75 -12.09 -24.75 -32.58
CA TRP A 75 -11.22 -25.46 -33.52
C TRP A 75 -11.44 -25.04 -34.97
N HIS A 76 -12.65 -24.58 -35.32
CA HIS A 76 -12.89 -23.98 -36.63
C HIS A 76 -12.00 -22.75 -36.83
N PHE A 77 -11.98 -21.84 -35.86
CA PHE A 77 -11.14 -20.63 -35.92
C PHE A 77 -9.65 -20.93 -35.85
N ASP A 78 -9.21 -21.88 -35.01
CA ASP A 78 -7.80 -22.29 -34.96
C ASP A 78 -7.32 -22.93 -36.28
N ARG A 79 -8.19 -23.68 -36.97
CA ARG A 79 -7.89 -24.24 -38.31
C ARG A 79 -7.85 -23.16 -39.38
N LYS A 80 -8.79 -22.20 -39.35
CA LYS A 80 -8.87 -21.10 -40.33
C LYS A 80 -7.64 -20.21 -40.29
N GLU A 81 -7.24 -19.77 -39.09
CA GLU A 81 -6.11 -18.86 -38.89
C GLU A 81 -4.74 -19.60 -38.91
N LYS A 82 -4.73 -20.94 -38.98
CA LYS A 82 -3.53 -21.81 -38.92
C LYS A 82 -2.58 -21.48 -37.76
N LYS A 83 -3.12 -20.89 -36.69
CA LYS A 83 -2.39 -20.45 -35.50
C LYS A 83 -2.99 -21.15 -34.28
N LYS A 84 -2.11 -21.62 -33.41
CA LYS A 84 -2.52 -22.28 -32.15
C LYS A 84 -3.07 -21.20 -31.20
N ALA A 85 -4.27 -21.43 -30.64
CA ALA A 85 -4.98 -20.50 -29.76
C ALA A 85 -5.39 -19.16 -30.41
N ALA A 86 -5.64 -19.16 -31.72
CA ALA A 86 -6.16 -18.01 -32.46
C ALA A 86 -7.60 -17.68 -32.08
N ALA A 87 -8.36 -18.68 -31.63
CA ALA A 87 -9.74 -18.51 -31.19
C ALA A 87 -9.90 -17.45 -30.08
N TYR A 88 -8.88 -17.20 -29.25
CA TYR A 88 -8.93 -16.14 -28.24
C TYR A 88 -8.94 -14.74 -28.88
N ASP A 89 -8.08 -14.53 -29.87
CA ASP A 89 -7.98 -13.25 -30.57
C ASP A 89 -9.22 -13.01 -31.44
N VAL A 90 -9.83 -14.08 -31.96
CA VAL A 90 -11.12 -14.02 -32.66
C VAL A 90 -12.25 -13.66 -31.69
N PHE A 91 -12.32 -14.28 -30.51
CA PHE A 91 -13.35 -13.96 -29.51
C PHE A 91 -13.20 -12.54 -28.97
N LYS A 92 -11.96 -12.04 -28.86
CA LYS A 92 -11.70 -10.64 -28.53
C LYS A 92 -12.20 -9.69 -29.63
N ARG A 93 -12.01 -10.04 -30.91
CA ARG A 93 -12.58 -9.30 -32.05
C ARG A 93 -14.10 -9.36 -32.04
N ALA A 94 -14.70 -10.48 -31.63
CA ALA A 94 -16.15 -10.66 -31.55
C ALA A 94 -16.84 -9.70 -30.55
N ILE A 95 -16.09 -9.11 -29.60
CA ILE A 95 -16.62 -8.05 -28.72
C ILE A 95 -16.90 -6.76 -29.52
N ALA A 96 -16.01 -6.43 -30.46
CA ALA A 96 -16.14 -5.23 -31.30
C ALA A 96 -17.09 -5.49 -32.48
N ASP A 97 -16.93 -6.62 -33.16
CA ASP A 97 -17.69 -7.02 -34.35
C ASP A 97 -18.41 -8.36 -34.12
N PRO A 98 -19.70 -8.36 -33.76
CA PRO A 98 -20.48 -9.59 -33.54
C PRO A 98 -20.57 -10.52 -34.77
N HIS A 99 -20.36 -9.98 -35.98
CA HIS A 99 -20.51 -10.70 -37.25
C HIS A 99 -19.44 -11.80 -37.46
N VAL A 100 -18.34 -11.77 -36.70
CA VAL A 100 -17.26 -12.76 -36.77
C VAL A 100 -17.74 -14.18 -36.39
N LEU A 101 -18.82 -14.28 -35.61
CA LEU A 101 -19.40 -15.55 -35.17
C LEU A 101 -20.47 -16.10 -36.13
N ASP A 102 -20.90 -15.34 -37.14
CA ASP A 102 -21.93 -15.78 -38.09
C ASP A 102 -21.41 -16.77 -39.14
N GLU A 103 -20.09 -16.91 -39.26
CA GLU A 103 -19.46 -17.98 -40.07
C GLU A 103 -19.54 -19.36 -39.38
N CYS A 104 -19.93 -19.43 -38.11
CA CYS A 104 -20.05 -20.69 -37.40
C CYS A 104 -21.47 -21.27 -37.55
N ASP A 105 -21.56 -22.56 -37.90
CA ASP A 105 -22.81 -23.35 -38.00
C ASP A 105 -23.42 -23.66 -36.61
N ILE A 106 -23.82 -22.61 -35.91
CA ILE A 106 -24.27 -22.62 -34.52
C ILE A 106 -25.69 -22.05 -34.46
N SER A 107 -26.54 -22.62 -33.60
CA SER A 107 -27.89 -22.09 -33.41
C SER A 107 -27.86 -20.65 -32.86
N PRO A 108 -28.83 -19.79 -33.21
CA PRO A 108 -28.86 -18.40 -32.76
C PRO A 108 -28.87 -18.28 -31.22
N GLU A 109 -29.42 -19.26 -30.51
CA GLU A 109 -29.46 -19.33 -29.04
C GLU A 109 -28.07 -19.48 -28.44
N ILE A 110 -27.26 -20.41 -28.98
CA ILE A 110 -25.89 -20.63 -28.53
C ILE A 110 -25.03 -19.40 -28.81
N ARG A 111 -25.26 -18.74 -29.95
CA ARG A 111 -24.53 -17.51 -30.32
C ARG A 111 -24.75 -16.38 -29.34
N GLU A 112 -25.99 -16.16 -28.91
CA GLU A 112 -26.33 -15.10 -27.96
C GLU A 112 -25.72 -15.38 -26.58
N ALA A 113 -25.85 -16.62 -26.08
CA ALA A 113 -25.21 -17.04 -24.83
C ALA A 113 -23.69 -16.89 -24.88
N LEU A 114 -23.07 -17.27 -26.00
CA LEU A 114 -21.62 -17.14 -26.21
C LEU A 114 -21.18 -15.68 -26.25
N LEU A 115 -21.94 -14.78 -26.88
CA LEU A 115 -21.65 -13.34 -26.87
C LEU A 115 -21.77 -12.72 -25.48
N GLU A 116 -22.79 -13.11 -24.71
CA GLU A 116 -22.92 -12.68 -23.31
C GLU A 116 -21.72 -13.13 -22.47
N ASP A 117 -21.32 -14.39 -22.58
CA ASP A 117 -20.22 -14.95 -21.80
C ASP A 117 -18.86 -14.38 -22.21
N ILE A 118 -18.66 -14.12 -23.50
CA ILE A 118 -17.47 -13.42 -23.99
C ILE A 118 -17.43 -12.00 -23.41
N ARG A 119 -18.55 -11.27 -23.39
CA ARG A 119 -18.61 -9.93 -22.76
C ARG A 119 -18.36 -10.02 -21.25
N LYS A 120 -18.87 -11.02 -20.55
CA LYS A 120 -18.64 -11.15 -19.09
C LYS A 120 -17.18 -11.52 -18.77
N LYS A 121 -16.54 -12.38 -19.57
CA LYS A 121 -15.22 -12.96 -19.25
C LYS A 121 -14.02 -12.32 -19.96
N LEU A 122 -14.17 -11.77 -21.17
CA LEU A 122 -13.07 -11.15 -21.94
C LEU A 122 -13.06 -9.62 -21.88
N THR A 123 -14.15 -8.96 -21.47
CA THR A 123 -14.11 -7.50 -21.31
C THR A 123 -13.11 -7.18 -20.21
N PRO A 124 -12.10 -6.33 -20.48
CA PRO A 124 -11.12 -5.96 -19.47
C PRO A 124 -11.88 -5.35 -18.30
N GLN A 125 -11.89 -6.06 -17.17
CA GLN A 125 -12.44 -5.51 -15.94
C GLN A 125 -11.62 -4.28 -15.58
N ALA A 126 -12.29 -3.17 -15.24
CA ALA A 126 -11.61 -1.93 -14.89
C ALA A 126 -10.64 -2.18 -13.74
N VAL A 127 -9.34 -2.11 -14.03
CA VAL A 127 -8.29 -2.28 -13.03
C VAL A 127 -8.14 -0.94 -12.31
N LYS A 128 -8.26 -0.96 -10.97
CA LYS A 128 -7.91 0.19 -10.14
C LYS A 128 -6.39 0.35 -10.15
N ILE A 129 -5.89 1.43 -10.75
CA ILE A 129 -4.46 1.78 -10.72
C ILE A 129 -4.22 2.67 -9.50
N ARG A 130 -3.30 2.26 -8.63
CA ARG A 130 -2.87 3.03 -7.45
C ARG A 130 -1.47 3.57 -7.69
N ALA A 131 -1.28 4.85 -7.39
CA ALA A 131 0.03 5.49 -7.34
C ALA A 131 0.14 6.23 -6.01
N ASP A 132 1.19 5.92 -5.26
CA ASP A 132 1.49 6.60 -4.01
C ASP A 132 2.45 7.76 -4.33
N ILE A 133 2.11 8.97 -3.87
CA ILE A 133 2.86 10.20 -4.17
C ILE A 133 3.10 10.93 -2.86
N GLU A 134 4.35 11.30 -2.62
CA GLU A 134 4.76 12.14 -1.49
C GLU A 134 5.00 13.56 -2.00
N VAL A 135 4.27 14.52 -1.47
CA VAL A 135 4.38 15.94 -1.85
C VAL A 135 4.71 16.75 -0.60
N ALA A 136 5.88 17.38 -0.60
CA ALA A 136 6.33 18.25 0.47
C ALA A 136 6.62 19.66 -0.07
N CYS A 137 6.19 20.67 0.68
CA CYS A 137 6.48 22.07 0.38
C CYS A 137 6.81 22.80 1.70
N PHE A 138 8.00 23.39 1.78
CA PHE A 138 8.54 24.01 3.00
C PHE A 138 8.48 25.55 2.98
N SER A 139 7.74 26.14 2.04
CA SER A 139 7.56 27.59 1.95
C SER A 139 6.42 28.08 2.84
N TYR A 140 6.36 29.41 3.06
CA TYR A 140 5.39 30.09 3.95
C TYR A 140 3.91 29.93 3.52
N ASP A 141 3.63 29.42 2.32
CA ASP A 141 2.27 29.03 1.84
C ASP A 141 2.23 27.56 1.36
N GLY A 142 3.11 26.70 1.89
CA GLY A 142 3.31 25.34 1.37
C GLY A 142 2.05 24.47 1.38
N ILE A 143 1.16 24.68 2.35
CA ILE A 143 -0.11 23.93 2.46
C ILE A 143 -1.06 24.27 1.31
N ASP A 144 -1.15 25.55 0.93
CA ASP A 144 -2.07 25.98 -0.12
C ASP A 144 -1.52 25.64 -1.51
N ALA A 145 -0.20 25.66 -1.69
CA ALA A 145 0.45 25.14 -2.89
C ALA A 145 0.19 23.64 -3.09
N ILE A 146 0.20 22.83 -2.02
CA ILE A 146 -0.11 21.39 -2.09
C ILE A 146 -1.59 21.18 -2.43
N LYS A 147 -2.51 21.96 -1.84
CA LYS A 147 -3.94 21.87 -2.17
C LYS A 147 -4.20 22.20 -3.63
N GLU A 148 -3.61 23.28 -4.16
CA GLU A 148 -3.75 23.65 -5.57
C GLU A 148 -3.21 22.56 -6.50
N ALA A 149 -2.07 21.97 -6.18
CA ALA A 149 -1.49 20.87 -6.95
C ALA A 149 -2.41 19.64 -6.99
N LEU A 150 -3.02 19.26 -5.87
CA LEU A 150 -3.97 18.14 -5.78
C LEU A 150 -5.28 18.44 -6.53
N ILE A 151 -5.78 19.68 -6.48
CA ILE A 151 -6.98 20.11 -7.22
C ILE A 151 -6.71 20.10 -8.74
N ALA A 152 -5.55 20.60 -9.17
CA ALA A 152 -5.13 20.52 -10.57
C ALA A 152 -5.03 19.05 -11.04
N GLY A 153 -4.49 18.17 -10.20
CA GLY A 153 -4.46 16.74 -10.45
C GLY A 153 -5.85 16.12 -10.59
N LYS A 154 -6.83 16.57 -9.79
CA LYS A 154 -8.23 16.09 -9.84
C LYS A 154 -8.94 16.55 -11.12
N ASN A 155 -8.65 17.75 -11.59
CA ASN A 155 -9.24 18.30 -12.82
C ASN A 155 -8.78 17.57 -14.10
N CYS A 156 -7.67 16.84 -14.05
CA CYS A 156 -7.26 15.96 -15.14
C CYS A 156 -8.08 14.66 -15.23
N SER A 157 -9.04 14.42 -14.34
CA SER A 157 -9.92 13.26 -14.43
C SER A 157 -10.88 13.38 -15.60
N THR A 158 -11.06 12.29 -16.35
CA THR A 158 -12.12 12.17 -17.36
C THR A 158 -13.28 11.36 -16.78
N ASP A 159 -14.51 11.53 -17.28
CA ASP A 159 -15.70 10.79 -16.81
C ASP A 159 -15.55 9.25 -16.92
N ILE A 160 -14.64 8.80 -17.79
CA ILE A 160 -14.30 7.39 -18.01
C ILE A 160 -13.24 6.90 -16.99
N MET A 161 -12.40 7.79 -16.45
CA MET A 161 -11.35 7.48 -15.47
C MET A 161 -11.32 8.52 -14.33
N PRO A 162 -12.14 8.35 -13.29
CA PRO A 162 -12.15 9.25 -12.15
C PRO A 162 -10.86 9.08 -11.32
N ILE A 163 -10.04 10.13 -11.27
CA ILE A 163 -8.86 10.20 -10.39
C ILE A 163 -9.33 10.66 -9.01
N LYS A 164 -9.18 9.80 -8.00
CA LYS A 164 -9.46 10.13 -6.60
C LYS A 164 -8.13 10.24 -5.85
N PHE A 165 -7.87 11.41 -5.29
CA PHE A 165 -6.78 11.60 -4.33
C PHE A 165 -7.28 11.19 -2.96
N PHE A 166 -6.62 10.22 -2.35
CA PHE A 166 -6.90 9.76 -0.99
C PHE A 166 -5.88 10.39 -0.06
N SER A 167 -6.30 11.35 0.76
CA SER A 167 -5.62 11.69 2.00
C SER A 167 -6.34 10.93 3.12
N ASP A 168 -5.63 10.02 3.80
CA ASP A 168 -6.15 9.11 4.86
C ASP A 168 -7.12 9.82 5.83
N PRO A 169 -8.26 9.24 6.28
CA PRO A 169 -8.38 7.98 7.04
C PRO A 169 -9.62 7.12 6.65
N HIS A 170 -10.14 7.30 5.43
CA HIS A 170 -11.43 6.73 4.99
C HIS A 170 -11.34 5.34 4.34
N VAL A 171 -10.24 4.60 4.54
CA VAL A 171 -10.05 3.24 3.99
C VAL A 171 -11.19 2.29 4.42
N LEU A 172 -11.82 2.56 5.56
CA LEU A 172 -12.92 1.77 6.12
C LEU A 172 -14.28 2.02 5.46
N ASP A 173 -14.46 3.08 4.68
CA ASP A 173 -15.73 3.33 3.97
C ASP A 173 -15.91 2.45 2.74
N GLU A 174 -14.81 1.88 2.21
CA GLU A 174 -14.88 0.86 1.15
C GLU A 174 -15.22 -0.54 1.70
N CYS A 175 -15.28 -0.71 3.02
CA CYS A 175 -15.73 -1.95 3.63
C CYS A 175 -17.20 -1.78 4.05
N ASP A 176 -18.08 -2.69 3.58
CA ASP A 176 -19.50 -2.76 4.00
C ASP A 176 -19.61 -3.18 5.49
N ILE A 177 -19.21 -2.29 6.39
CA ILE A 177 -19.21 -2.50 7.83
C ILE A 177 -20.21 -1.53 8.43
N SER A 178 -21.06 -2.03 9.32
CA SER A 178 -22.01 -1.19 10.06
C SER A 178 -21.31 -0.04 10.77
N PRO A 179 -21.91 1.17 10.83
CA PRO A 179 -21.30 2.37 11.40
C PRO A 179 -20.85 2.20 12.85
N GLU A 180 -21.54 1.35 13.63
CA GLU A 180 -21.21 1.04 15.02
C GLU A 180 -19.86 0.29 15.15
N ILE A 181 -19.63 -0.70 14.30
CA ILE A 181 -18.36 -1.46 14.27
C ILE A 181 -17.24 -0.56 13.73
N ARG A 182 -17.52 0.30 12.76
CA ARG A 182 -16.54 1.27 12.24
C ARG A 182 -16.04 2.18 13.36
N GLU A 183 -16.93 2.72 14.18
CA GLU A 183 -16.55 3.61 15.28
C GLU A 183 -15.74 2.87 16.35
N ALA A 184 -16.17 1.67 16.75
CA ALA A 184 -15.43 0.81 17.67
C ALA A 184 -14.04 0.42 17.14
N LEU A 185 -13.94 0.13 15.84
CA LEU A 185 -12.69 -0.25 15.19
C LEU A 185 -11.75 0.96 15.04
N LEU A 186 -12.29 2.15 14.78
CA LEU A 186 -11.53 3.41 14.78
C LEU A 186 -11.04 3.76 16.18
N GLU A 187 -11.84 3.47 17.21
CA GLU A 187 -11.44 3.59 18.61
C GLU A 187 -10.33 2.60 18.98
N ASP A 188 -10.43 1.35 18.53
CA ASP A 188 -9.40 0.32 18.74
C ASP A 188 -8.12 0.60 17.97
N ILE A 189 -8.21 1.11 16.74
CA ILE A 189 -7.05 1.58 15.97
C ILE A 189 -6.42 2.75 16.70
N ARG A 190 -7.20 3.74 17.15
CA ARG A 190 -6.66 4.85 17.95
C ARG A 190 -6.01 4.32 19.23
N LYS A 191 -6.55 3.31 19.90
CA LYS A 191 -5.94 2.73 21.11
C LYS A 191 -4.68 1.90 20.84
N LYS A 192 -4.59 1.21 19.70
CA LYS A 192 -3.48 0.29 19.38
C LYS A 192 -2.38 0.88 18.51
N LEU A 193 -2.71 1.86 17.67
CA LEU A 193 -1.83 2.43 16.65
C LEU A 193 -1.53 3.92 16.87
N THR A 194 -2.14 4.60 17.86
CA THR A 194 -1.62 5.93 18.22
C THR A 194 -0.19 5.76 18.74
N PRO A 195 0.78 6.50 18.17
CA PRO A 195 2.12 6.51 18.70
C PRO A 195 2.03 7.02 20.14
N GLN A 196 2.50 6.20 21.09
CA GLN A 196 2.53 6.59 22.48
C GLN A 196 3.44 7.82 22.60
N ALA A 197 2.94 8.87 23.25
CA ALA A 197 3.68 10.10 23.44
C ALA A 197 5.01 9.78 24.13
N VAL A 198 6.09 10.14 23.47
CA VAL A 198 7.45 9.89 23.91
C VAL A 198 7.86 11.00 24.87
N LYS A 199 8.43 10.64 26.02
CA LYS A 199 9.01 11.61 26.94
C LYS A 199 10.46 11.85 26.54
N ILE A 200 10.81 13.12 26.37
CA ILE A 200 12.20 13.55 26.21
C ILE A 200 12.64 14.17 27.51
N ARG A 201 13.80 13.75 27.98
CA ARG A 201 14.44 14.25 29.20
C ARG A 201 15.82 14.80 28.88
N ALA A 202 16.16 15.93 29.47
CA ALA A 202 17.51 16.48 29.46
C ALA A 202 17.89 16.92 30.87
N ASP A 203 19.12 16.60 31.28
CA ASP A 203 19.62 16.92 32.62
C ASP A 203 20.69 18.02 32.48
N ILE A 204 20.37 19.18 33.04
CA ILE A 204 21.20 20.38 32.97
C ILE A 204 21.75 20.76 34.33
N GLU A 205 22.94 21.32 34.32
CA GLU A 205 23.58 21.91 35.48
C GLU A 205 23.76 23.41 35.24
N VAL A 206 23.13 24.19 36.11
CA VAL A 206 23.14 25.64 36.06
C VAL A 206 23.75 26.15 37.36
N ALA A 207 24.89 26.83 37.24
CA ALA A 207 25.58 27.44 38.38
C ALA A 207 25.82 28.92 38.11
N CYS A 208 25.28 29.79 38.96
CA CYS A 208 25.58 31.22 38.91
C CYS A 208 26.11 31.66 40.29
N PHE A 209 27.29 32.29 40.30
CA PHE A 209 27.99 32.70 41.53
C PHE A 209 27.95 34.22 41.75
N SER A 210 27.15 34.96 40.97
CA SER A 210 26.97 36.41 41.12
C SER A 210 25.99 36.74 42.25
N TYR A 211 26.00 37.99 42.70
CA TYR A 211 25.18 38.46 43.83
C TYR A 211 23.66 38.30 43.58
N ASP A 212 23.22 38.38 42.32
CA ASP A 212 21.83 38.14 41.88
C ASP A 212 21.66 36.78 41.16
N GLY A 213 22.51 35.80 41.45
CA GLY A 213 22.55 34.53 40.72
C GLY A 213 21.25 33.73 40.77
N ILE A 214 20.48 33.82 41.87
CA ILE A 214 19.21 33.08 42.01
C ILE A 214 18.14 33.64 41.06
N ASP A 215 18.06 34.96 40.91
CA ASP A 215 17.05 35.60 40.07
C ASP A 215 17.42 35.48 38.59
N ALA A 216 18.71 35.51 38.26
CA ALA A 216 19.21 35.15 36.93
C ALA A 216 18.82 33.72 36.52
N ILE A 217 18.91 32.75 37.43
CA ILE A 217 18.52 31.36 37.15
C ILE A 217 17.00 31.26 36.95
N LYS A 218 16.19 31.95 37.76
CA LYS A 218 14.73 31.95 37.58
C LYS A 218 14.33 32.56 36.24
N GLU A 219 14.91 33.70 35.85
CA GLU A 219 14.64 34.33 34.55
C GLU A 219 15.02 33.42 33.38
N ALA A 220 16.19 32.78 33.45
CA ALA A 220 16.64 31.82 32.44
C ALA A 220 15.65 30.65 32.28
N LEU A 221 15.20 30.08 33.40
CA LEU A 221 14.24 28.97 33.41
C LEU A 221 12.85 29.38 32.93
N ILE A 222 12.40 30.61 33.23
CA ILE A 222 11.14 31.16 32.73
C ILE A 222 11.23 31.39 31.22
N ALA A 223 12.35 31.92 30.72
CA ALA A 223 12.59 32.08 29.28
C ALA A 223 12.59 30.74 28.56
N GLY A 224 13.25 29.72 29.10
CA GLY A 224 13.22 28.35 28.56
C GLY A 224 11.82 27.72 28.59
N LYS A 225 11.00 28.05 29.59
CA LYS A 225 9.60 27.61 29.66
C LYS A 225 8.73 28.30 28.61
N ASN A 226 8.95 29.59 28.32
CA ASN A 226 8.17 30.34 27.34
C ASN A 226 8.43 29.91 25.88
N CYS A 227 9.53 29.20 25.60
CA CYS A 227 9.76 28.56 24.31
C CYS A 227 8.85 27.34 24.06
N SER A 228 8.03 26.92 25.03
CA SER A 228 7.08 25.81 24.84
C SER A 228 5.87 26.22 23.99
N THR A 229 5.44 25.34 23.09
CA THR A 229 4.16 25.48 22.36
C THR A 229 3.03 24.72 23.08
N ASP A 230 1.77 25.11 22.85
CA ASP A 230 0.59 24.46 23.46
C ASP A 230 0.49 22.96 23.14
N ILE A 231 1.12 22.53 22.04
CA ILE A 231 1.17 21.14 21.58
C ILE A 231 2.31 20.36 22.29
N MET A 232 3.35 21.05 22.78
CA MET A 232 4.54 20.45 23.40
C MET A 232 4.91 21.17 24.72
N PRO A 233 4.30 20.78 25.86
CA PRO A 233 4.58 21.41 27.14
C PRO A 233 5.97 21.00 27.67
N ILE A 234 6.87 21.97 27.78
CA ILE A 234 8.19 21.81 28.42
C ILE A 234 8.04 22.07 29.92
N LYS A 235 8.37 21.09 30.75
CA LYS A 235 8.38 21.18 32.21
C LYS A 235 9.80 21.09 32.74
N ILE A 236 10.24 22.12 33.45
CA ILE A 236 11.55 22.15 34.10
C ILE A 236 11.36 21.96 35.60
N ASN A 237 11.91 20.89 36.18
CA ASN A 237 11.89 20.64 37.62
C ASN A 237 13.30 20.70 38.20
N LEU A 238 13.41 21.20 39.43
CA LEU A 238 14.65 21.14 40.21
C LEU A 238 14.75 19.77 40.88
N ILE A 239 15.86 19.05 40.69
CA ILE A 239 16.16 17.83 41.46
C ILE A 239 16.91 18.22 42.74
N ALA A 240 18.05 18.88 42.57
CA ALA A 240 18.89 19.39 43.64
C ALA A 240 19.76 20.50 43.07
N ALA A 241 20.04 21.59 43.77
CA ALA A 241 21.00 22.58 43.24
C ALA A 241 22.40 21.92 43.13
N PRO A 242 23.15 22.06 42.01
CA PRO A 242 22.91 22.86 40.80
C PRO A 242 22.23 22.12 39.60
N HIS A 243 21.62 20.96 39.82
CA HIS A 243 20.99 20.08 38.83
C HIS A 243 19.47 20.30 38.62
N PHE A 244 19.10 20.56 37.37
CA PHE A 244 17.72 20.70 36.90
C PHE A 244 17.41 19.67 35.81
N VAL A 245 16.14 19.29 35.73
CA VAL A 245 15.62 18.34 34.75
C VAL A 245 14.63 19.05 33.84
N VAL A 246 14.80 18.89 32.53
CA VAL A 246 13.85 19.37 31.52
C VAL A 246 13.12 18.15 30.97
N THR A 247 11.79 18.18 31.00
CA THR A 247 10.93 17.08 30.53
C THR A 247 9.91 17.61 29.54
N THR A 248 9.82 16.97 28.39
CA THR A 248 8.85 17.31 27.33
C THR A 248 8.14 16.05 26.87
N GLN A 249 6.84 16.13 26.58
CA GLN A 249 6.07 15.04 26.00
C GLN A 249 5.70 15.39 24.57
N THR A 250 6.15 14.59 23.60
CA THR A 250 5.89 14.82 22.17
C THR A 250 5.49 13.52 21.48
N LEU A 251 4.65 13.62 20.45
CA LEU A 251 4.34 12.50 19.55
C LEU A 251 5.48 12.30 18.55
N ASP A 252 6.13 13.40 18.15
CA ASP A 252 7.21 13.43 17.19
C ASP A 252 8.57 13.54 17.87
N ARG A 253 9.42 12.54 17.61
CA ARG A 253 10.76 12.43 18.20
C ARG A 253 11.70 13.54 17.75
N GLU A 254 11.70 13.87 16.46
CA GLU A 254 12.65 14.82 15.88
C GLU A 254 12.32 16.25 16.28
N HIS A 255 11.05 16.66 16.13
CA HIS A 255 10.57 17.98 16.54
C HIS A 255 10.70 18.20 18.05
N GLY A 256 10.55 17.14 18.86
CA GLY A 256 10.75 17.26 20.30
C GLY A 256 12.22 17.48 20.70
N LEU A 257 13.17 16.86 20.00
CA LEU A 257 14.60 17.04 20.25
C LEU A 257 15.07 18.45 19.89
N THR A 258 14.60 18.98 18.76
CA THR A 258 14.95 20.35 18.35
C THR A 258 14.38 21.38 19.32
N ALA A 259 13.11 21.26 19.71
CA ALA A 259 12.47 22.17 20.66
C ALA A 259 13.17 22.19 22.03
N VAL A 260 13.61 21.02 22.54
CA VAL A 260 14.37 20.96 23.79
C VAL A 260 15.74 21.61 23.63
N ASN A 261 16.45 21.35 22.53
CA ASN A 261 17.75 21.97 22.27
C ASN A 261 17.65 23.50 22.13
N ASP A 262 16.61 24.01 21.48
CA ASP A 262 16.36 25.45 21.36
C ASP A 262 16.11 26.08 22.74
N ALA A 263 15.31 25.43 23.59
CA ALA A 263 15.11 25.86 24.97
C ALA A 263 16.43 25.86 25.77
N LEU A 264 17.29 24.85 25.58
CA LEU A 264 18.61 24.79 26.22
C LEU A 264 19.53 25.92 25.76
N ASN A 265 19.50 26.28 24.47
CA ASN A 265 20.29 27.38 23.93
C ASN A 265 19.85 28.73 24.52
N VAL A 266 18.55 28.97 24.64
CA VAL A 266 18.01 30.20 25.28
C VAL A 266 18.43 30.28 26.75
N VAL A 267 18.37 29.16 27.48
CA VAL A 267 18.82 29.07 28.87
C VAL A 267 20.32 29.34 28.97
N LYS A 268 21.14 28.80 28.05
CA LYS A 268 22.57 29.05 28.02
C LYS A 268 22.91 30.52 27.77
N GLU A 269 22.28 31.16 26.77
CA GLU A 269 22.52 32.58 26.46
C GLU A 269 22.16 33.52 27.61
N THR A 270 21.05 33.23 28.30
CA THR A 270 20.63 34.01 29.47
C THR A 270 21.59 33.85 30.63
N ILE A 271 22.06 32.63 30.92
CA ILE A 271 23.02 32.36 31.99
C ILE A 271 24.40 32.99 31.72
N GLU A 272 24.87 32.96 30.47
CA GLU A 272 26.16 33.57 30.09
C GLU A 272 26.14 35.10 30.26
N LYS A 273 25.01 35.77 29.98
CA LYS A 273 24.85 37.23 30.23
C LYS A 273 25.06 37.61 31.70
N TYR A 274 24.61 36.75 32.62
CA TYR A 274 24.73 36.98 34.06
C TYR A 274 26.03 36.40 34.67
N GLY A 275 26.96 35.91 33.85
CA GLY A 275 28.25 35.36 34.29
C GLY A 275 28.15 33.99 34.95
N GLY A 276 27.08 33.24 34.70
CA GLY A 276 26.93 31.86 35.17
C GLY A 276 27.63 30.84 34.27
N LYS A 277 27.83 29.64 34.80
CA LYS A 277 28.29 28.45 34.08
C LYS A 277 27.11 27.53 33.80
N PHE A 278 27.03 27.07 32.56
CA PHE A 278 26.04 26.10 32.09
C PHE A 278 26.75 24.84 31.59
N SER A 279 26.39 23.68 32.11
CA SER A 279 26.90 22.38 31.66
C SER A 279 25.77 21.37 31.49
N ILE A 280 25.77 20.67 30.36
CA ILE A 280 24.80 19.59 30.08
C ILE A 280 25.43 18.29 30.61
N LYS A 281 24.76 17.64 31.58
CA LYS A 281 25.22 16.34 32.09
C LYS A 281 24.73 15.20 31.19
N GLU A 282 23.48 15.29 30.77
CA GLU A 282 22.88 14.33 29.83
C GLU A 282 22.08 15.11 28.79
N GLU A 283 22.48 14.93 27.52
CA GLU A 283 21.80 15.55 26.38
C GLU A 283 20.36 15.04 26.24
N ALA A 284 19.53 15.80 25.54
CA ALA A 284 18.12 15.46 25.34
C ALA A 284 17.98 14.03 24.77
N ARG A 285 17.46 13.13 25.60
CA ARG A 285 17.26 11.72 25.26
C ARG A 285 15.80 11.35 25.41
N VAL A 286 15.34 10.54 24.47
CA VAL A 286 14.06 9.85 24.56
C VAL A 286 14.14 8.80 25.66
N VAL A 287 13.34 9.00 26.71
CA VAL A 287 13.20 8.08 27.84
C VAL A 287 11.95 7.24 27.59
N THR A 288 12.12 5.92 27.61
CA THR A 288 11.00 4.98 27.56
C THR A 288 10.48 4.71 28.97
N ASP A 289 9.24 4.22 29.13
CA ASP A 289 8.66 3.95 30.46
C ASP A 289 9.45 2.88 31.26
N VAL A 290 10.32 2.11 30.60
CA VAL A 290 11.26 1.18 31.25
C VAL A 290 12.39 1.96 31.92
N ASP A 291 12.93 2.97 31.25
CA ASP A 291 13.99 3.83 31.78
C ASP A 291 13.47 4.70 32.95
N ASP A 292 12.22 5.18 32.89
CA ASP A 292 11.58 5.92 34.01
C ASP A 292 11.55 5.11 35.32
N ASN A 293 11.33 3.79 35.22
CA ASN A 293 11.30 2.89 36.38
C ASN A 293 12.71 2.58 36.91
N ASP A 294 13.69 2.45 36.02
CA ASP A 294 15.09 2.23 36.42
C ASP A 294 15.72 3.49 37.04
N ILE A 295 15.32 4.67 36.59
CA ILE A 295 15.79 5.94 37.17
C ILE A 295 15.14 6.17 38.55
N LYS A 296 13.85 5.85 38.74
CA LYS A 296 13.19 5.89 40.06
C LYS A 296 13.78 4.92 41.08
N LYS A 297 14.39 3.81 40.63
CA LYS A 297 15.10 2.87 41.51
C LYS A 297 16.52 3.34 41.88
N LYS A 298 17.08 4.28 41.13
CA LYS A 298 18.44 4.83 41.32
C LYS A 298 18.47 6.15 42.09
N LEU A 299 17.35 6.86 42.17
CA LEU A 299 17.08 7.97 43.09
C LEU A 299 16.71 7.44 44.47
#